data_AF-A0A6I1MZQ2-F1
#
_entry.id   AF-A0A6I1MZQ2-F1
#
_cell.length_a   1.000
_cell.length_b   1.000
_cell.length_c   1.000
_cell.angle_alpha   90.00
_cell.angle_beta   90.00
_cell.angle_gamma   90.00
#
_symmetry.space_group_name_H-M   'P 1'
#
loop_
_entity.id
_entity.type
_entity.pdbx_description
1 polymer ?
#
loop_
_entity_poly.entity_id
_entity_poly.type
_entity_poly.pdbx_seq_one_letter_code
_entity_poly.pdbx_strand_id
1 'polypeptide(L)'
;MSEKVITKHQQDAVALGRNTVPVPECGIHATTIKGQSCKALDVPILGCTGVWLRVQKEAEAWIAPGGKLIEDNLARNRRINQAYTQLWKEDKRFQWAGLAAFASKQVGCGLLHAADNIKKSRAEVQEAMQRVGSMSNADAAAVSMTPSTIGSGSAYMYRQLALGNTLLFLDIYPLHRFYMLRGIKQLETCLESRQAIKDQIIWPVDSKKISFGVAHAEILESFRFIDVGRIADSVKKMALHEQVNILQTAIYNDLSMQAALRANQFSWATGFPTGVAAEIQLTLSSECRTLSSSQGIWFPKDKRAKLYDKDQRMKFVNQAADQFNILLNSSGKTVIEASIDDIASSGAAR
;
A
#
# COMPACT_ATOMS: atom_id res chain seq x y z
N MET A 1 4.41 7.40 -22.87
CA MET A 1 4.54 5.99 -23.28
C MET A 1 4.14 5.14 -22.08
N SER A 2 3.09 4.33 -22.22
CA SER A 2 2.58 3.44 -21.17
C SER A 2 3.56 2.28 -21.03
N GLU A 3 4.52 2.37 -20.12
CA GLU A 3 5.30 1.20 -19.73
C GLU A 3 4.33 0.19 -19.09
N LYS A 4 4.03 -0.90 -19.80
CA LYS A 4 3.54 -2.11 -19.15
C LYS A 4 4.70 -2.66 -18.32
N VAL A 5 4.71 -2.37 -17.02
CA VAL A 5 5.78 -2.80 -16.09
C VAL A 5 5.47 -4.16 -15.44
N ILE A 6 4.35 -4.83 -15.78
CA ILE A 6 4.24 -6.27 -15.50
C ILE A 6 5.24 -6.99 -16.41
N THR A 7 6.44 -7.22 -15.89
CA THR A 7 7.54 -7.80 -16.63
C THR A 7 7.28 -9.29 -16.80
N LYS A 8 7.31 -9.75 -18.06
CA LYS A 8 7.35 -11.19 -18.35
C LYS A 8 8.75 -11.68 -18.06
N HIS A 9 8.85 -12.78 -17.33
CA HIS A 9 10.10 -13.47 -17.06
C HIS A 9 10.04 -14.88 -17.63
N GLN A 10 11.15 -15.41 -18.14
CA GLN A 10 11.16 -16.75 -18.75
C GLN A 10 10.69 -17.83 -17.76
N GLN A 11 11.03 -17.68 -16.48
CA GLN A 11 10.61 -18.60 -15.40
C GLN A 11 9.09 -18.56 -15.13
N ASP A 12 8.35 -17.58 -15.64
CA ASP A 12 6.89 -17.53 -15.48
C ASP A 12 6.21 -18.70 -16.18
N ALA A 13 6.77 -19.17 -17.29
CA ALA A 13 6.27 -20.33 -18.02
C ALA A 13 6.77 -21.68 -17.46
N VAL A 14 7.74 -21.66 -16.55
CA VAL A 14 8.33 -22.88 -15.98
C VAL A 14 7.46 -23.37 -14.82
N ALA A 15 7.06 -24.64 -14.87
CA ALA A 15 6.32 -25.27 -13.77
C ALA A 15 7.22 -25.45 -12.54
N LEU A 16 6.61 -25.40 -11.34
CA LEU A 16 7.32 -25.70 -10.11
C LEU A 16 7.91 -27.12 -10.14
N GLY A 17 9.09 -27.30 -9.54
CA GLY A 17 9.80 -28.58 -9.55
C GLY A 17 10.50 -28.91 -10.87
N ARG A 18 10.53 -27.98 -11.84
CA ARG A 18 11.27 -28.13 -13.11
C ARG A 18 12.52 -27.28 -13.14
N ASN A 19 13.45 -27.69 -14.00
CA ASN A 19 14.71 -27.00 -14.25
C ASN A 19 14.45 -25.62 -14.85
N THR A 20 15.14 -24.60 -14.34
CA THR A 20 15.05 -23.22 -14.86
C THR A 20 16.04 -22.97 -15.99
N VAL A 21 17.04 -23.83 -16.15
CA VAL A 21 18.03 -23.78 -17.24
C VAL A 21 18.12 -25.15 -17.93
N PRO A 22 18.45 -25.20 -19.22
CA PRO A 22 18.75 -26.45 -19.91
C PRO A 22 19.87 -27.24 -19.25
N VAL A 23 19.78 -28.57 -19.26
CA VAL A 23 20.80 -29.48 -18.68
C VAL A 23 22.22 -29.19 -19.21
N PRO A 24 22.45 -28.89 -20.50
CA PRO A 24 23.78 -28.56 -21.00
C PRO A 24 24.41 -27.28 -20.43
N GLU A 25 23.60 -26.39 -19.85
CA GLU A 25 24.02 -25.11 -19.27
C GLU A 25 24.19 -25.18 -17.75
N CYS A 26 23.90 -26.35 -17.14
CA CYS A 26 24.04 -26.55 -15.71
C CYS A 26 25.51 -26.63 -15.29
N GLY A 27 25.82 -26.12 -14.09
CA GLY A 27 27.16 -26.17 -13.52
C GLY A 27 27.59 -27.61 -13.24
N ILE A 28 28.85 -27.94 -13.48
CA ILE A 28 29.43 -29.25 -13.15
C ILE A 28 30.49 -29.05 -12.07
N HIS A 29 30.37 -29.78 -10.96
CA HIS A 29 31.39 -29.78 -9.91
C HIS A 29 31.84 -31.20 -9.58
N ALA A 30 33.08 -31.34 -9.10
CA ALA A 30 33.58 -32.62 -8.61
C ALA A 30 33.03 -32.87 -7.19
N THR A 31 32.54 -34.07 -6.93
CA THR A 31 32.05 -34.49 -5.61
C THR A 31 32.42 -35.94 -5.34
N THR A 32 32.29 -36.37 -4.09
CA THR A 32 32.56 -37.76 -3.69
C THR A 32 31.27 -38.40 -3.20
N ILE A 33 30.83 -39.48 -3.88
CA ILE A 33 29.66 -40.26 -3.46
C ILE A 33 30.15 -41.66 -3.11
N LYS A 34 29.91 -42.10 -1.87
CA LYS A 34 30.34 -43.42 -1.37
C LYS A 34 31.83 -43.71 -1.59
N GLY A 35 32.69 -42.70 -1.43
CA GLY A 35 34.15 -42.83 -1.57
C GLY A 35 34.68 -42.82 -3.01
N GLN A 36 33.81 -42.66 -4.01
CA GLN A 36 34.22 -42.53 -5.42
C GLN A 36 34.11 -41.08 -5.88
N SER A 37 35.13 -40.61 -6.60
CA SER A 37 35.12 -39.30 -7.25
C SER A 37 34.15 -39.31 -8.43
N CYS A 38 33.20 -38.40 -8.43
CA CYS A 38 32.18 -38.25 -9.47
C CYS A 38 32.08 -36.79 -9.92
N LYS A 39 31.54 -36.56 -11.12
CA LYS A 39 31.10 -35.24 -11.56
C LYS A 39 29.60 -35.12 -11.29
N ALA A 40 29.21 -34.15 -10.45
CA ALA A 40 27.83 -33.81 -10.20
C ALA A 40 27.40 -32.63 -11.07
N LEU A 41 26.14 -32.64 -11.48
CA LEU A 41 25.50 -31.59 -12.24
C LEU A 41 24.54 -30.81 -11.34
N ASP A 42 24.75 -29.50 -11.22
CA ASP A 42 23.89 -28.60 -10.45
C ASP A 42 22.71 -28.14 -11.29
N VAL A 43 21.56 -28.79 -11.11
CA VAL A 43 20.33 -28.44 -11.82
C VAL A 43 19.50 -27.47 -10.99
N PRO A 44 19.40 -26.18 -11.37
CA PRO A 44 18.58 -25.23 -10.63
C PRO A 44 17.09 -25.53 -10.88
N ILE A 45 16.36 -25.81 -9.80
CA ILE A 45 14.93 -26.12 -9.83
C ILE A 45 14.11 -24.93 -9.36
N LEU A 46 13.03 -24.62 -10.08
CA LEU A 46 12.11 -23.57 -9.67
C LEU A 46 11.25 -24.04 -8.47
N GLY A 47 11.57 -23.52 -7.29
CA GLY A 47 10.76 -23.70 -6.08
C GLY A 47 9.83 -22.51 -5.80
N CYS A 48 8.93 -22.67 -4.81
CA CYS A 48 8.03 -21.62 -4.33
C CYS A 48 8.80 -20.34 -3.97
N THR A 49 9.90 -20.46 -3.23
CA THR A 49 10.78 -19.34 -2.82
C THR A 49 11.30 -18.55 -4.02
N GLY A 50 11.66 -19.22 -5.12
CA GLY A 50 12.12 -18.56 -6.34
C GLY A 50 11.03 -17.71 -6.98
N VAL A 51 9.80 -18.22 -7.04
CA VAL A 51 8.64 -17.46 -7.55
C VAL A 51 8.33 -16.27 -6.64
N TRP A 52 8.31 -16.48 -5.32
CA TRP A 52 8.09 -15.40 -4.35
C TRP A 52 9.13 -14.30 -4.47
N LEU A 53 10.41 -14.65 -4.53
CA LEU A 53 11.49 -13.67 -4.71
C LEU A 53 11.29 -12.87 -5.99
N ARG A 54 10.97 -13.54 -7.10
CA ARG A 54 10.73 -12.89 -8.39
C ARG A 54 9.56 -11.91 -8.34
N VAL A 55 8.40 -12.28 -7.77
CA VAL A 55 7.25 -11.34 -7.68
C VAL A 55 7.47 -10.23 -6.64
N GLN A 56 8.25 -10.49 -5.59
CA GLN A 56 8.63 -9.48 -4.61
C GLN A 56 9.59 -8.45 -5.23
N LYS A 57 10.58 -8.91 -6.02
CA LYS A 57 11.48 -8.04 -6.78
C LYS A 57 10.76 -7.25 -7.87
N GLU A 58 9.71 -7.81 -8.48
CA GLU A 58 8.83 -7.05 -9.37
C GLU A 58 8.14 -5.89 -8.63
N ALA A 59 7.62 -6.13 -7.41
CA ALA A 59 7.06 -5.07 -6.58
C ALA A 59 8.13 -4.02 -6.21
N GLU A 60 9.32 -4.44 -5.76
CA GLU A 60 10.41 -3.52 -5.43
C GLU A 60 10.83 -2.67 -6.62
N ALA A 61 10.86 -3.20 -7.84
CA ALA A 61 11.21 -2.44 -9.04
C ALA A 61 10.31 -1.21 -9.28
N TRP A 62 9.05 -1.25 -8.82
CA TRP A 62 8.14 -0.10 -8.91
C TRP A 62 8.53 1.06 -7.99
N ILE A 63 8.98 0.76 -6.77
CA ILE A 63 9.08 1.74 -5.68
C ILE A 63 10.49 1.89 -5.09
N ALA A 64 11.41 1.04 -5.52
CA ALA A 64 12.80 0.99 -5.12
C ALA A 64 13.72 0.61 -6.30
N PRO A 65 13.64 1.31 -7.45
CA PRO A 65 14.53 1.04 -8.57
C PRO A 65 15.99 1.21 -8.11
N GLY A 66 16.82 0.19 -8.36
CA GLY A 66 18.20 0.16 -7.85
C GLY A 66 18.35 -0.30 -6.40
N GLY A 67 17.31 -0.89 -5.79
CA GLY A 67 17.37 -1.53 -4.48
C GLY A 67 17.24 -0.59 -3.28
N LYS A 68 16.91 0.69 -3.50
CA LYS A 68 16.61 1.67 -2.46
C LYS A 68 15.27 2.32 -2.73
N LEU A 69 14.44 2.46 -1.69
CA LEU A 69 13.12 3.11 -1.81
C LEU A 69 13.28 4.52 -2.40
N ILE A 70 12.37 4.89 -3.30
CA ILE A 70 12.25 6.25 -3.81
C ILE A 70 12.06 7.18 -2.60
N GLU A 71 12.99 8.10 -2.38
CA GLU A 71 13.00 8.98 -1.19
C GLU A 71 11.80 9.92 -1.15
N ASP A 72 11.38 10.44 -2.32
CA ASP A 72 10.16 11.23 -2.44
C ASP A 72 8.92 10.33 -2.25
N ASN A 73 8.27 10.46 -1.08
CA ASN A 73 7.08 9.70 -0.73
C ASN A 73 5.90 9.96 -1.68
N LEU A 74 5.79 11.15 -2.27
CA LEU A 74 4.74 11.45 -3.26
C LEU A 74 5.05 10.72 -4.56
N ALA A 75 6.28 10.81 -5.08
CA ALA A 75 6.68 10.05 -6.26
C ALA A 75 6.51 8.53 -6.05
N ARG A 76 6.88 8.02 -4.87
CA ARG A 76 6.67 6.61 -4.50
C ARG A 76 5.19 6.24 -4.48
N ASN A 77 4.33 7.06 -3.88
CA ASN A 77 2.88 6.85 -3.89
C ASN A 77 2.32 6.82 -5.32
N ARG A 78 2.79 7.69 -6.23
CA ARG A 78 2.37 7.67 -7.63
C ARG A 78 2.68 6.35 -8.32
N ARG A 79 3.88 5.80 -8.09
CA ARG A 79 4.28 4.49 -8.61
C ARG A 79 3.41 3.36 -8.07
N ILE A 80 3.07 3.39 -6.78
CA ILE A 80 2.15 2.43 -6.14
C ILE A 80 0.77 2.48 -6.78
N ASN A 81 0.22 3.69 -6.96
CA ASN A 81 -1.08 3.89 -7.60
C ASN A 81 -1.08 3.25 -9.01
N GLN A 82 -0.06 3.57 -9.80
CA GLN A 82 0.12 3.00 -11.15
C GLN A 82 0.19 1.47 -11.13
N ALA A 83 0.98 0.89 -10.23
CA ALA A 83 1.12 -0.56 -10.12
C ALA A 83 -0.22 -1.26 -9.82
N TYR A 84 -1.03 -0.70 -8.91
CA TYR A 84 -2.37 -1.23 -8.65
C TYR A 84 -3.32 -1.12 -9.84
N THR A 85 -3.29 0.02 -10.56
CA THR A 85 -4.10 0.16 -11.79
C THR A 85 -3.70 -0.87 -12.85
N GLN A 86 -2.41 -1.14 -13.02
CA GLN A 86 -1.91 -2.13 -13.97
C GLN A 86 -2.34 -3.54 -13.57
N LEU A 87 -2.25 -3.88 -12.28
CA LEU A 87 -2.68 -5.18 -11.77
C LEU A 87 -4.16 -5.44 -12.05
N TRP A 88 -5.02 -4.44 -11.82
CA TRP A 88 -6.45 -4.54 -12.12
C TRP A 88 -6.76 -4.55 -13.63
N LYS A 89 -5.98 -3.82 -14.45
CA LYS A 89 -6.12 -3.85 -15.91
C LYS A 89 -5.78 -5.21 -16.50
N GLU A 90 -4.78 -5.89 -15.94
CA GLU A 90 -4.36 -7.22 -16.38
C GLU A 90 -5.39 -8.29 -16.01
N ASP A 91 -6.00 -8.20 -14.82
CA ASP A 91 -7.10 -9.06 -14.42
C ASP A 91 -8.16 -8.27 -13.65
N LYS A 92 -9.31 -8.04 -14.31
CA LYS A 92 -10.43 -7.28 -13.76
C LYS A 92 -11.08 -7.93 -12.54
N ARG A 93 -10.81 -9.22 -12.28
CA ARG A 93 -11.23 -9.91 -11.05
C ARG A 93 -10.47 -9.41 -9.82
N PHE A 94 -9.31 -8.78 -9.98
CA PHE A 94 -8.58 -8.11 -8.88
C PHE A 94 -9.22 -6.78 -8.51
N GLN A 95 -10.50 -6.80 -8.19
CA GLN A 95 -11.26 -5.62 -7.78
C GLN A 95 -10.65 -4.95 -6.55
N TRP A 96 -9.99 -5.69 -5.66
CA TRP A 96 -9.24 -5.11 -4.55
C TRP A 96 -8.13 -4.18 -5.07
N ALA A 97 -7.40 -4.55 -6.12
CA ALA A 97 -6.35 -3.71 -6.70
C ALA A 97 -6.93 -2.42 -7.32
N GLY A 98 -8.09 -2.52 -7.99
CA GLY A 98 -8.80 -1.35 -8.50
C GLY A 98 -9.21 -0.38 -7.39
N LEU A 99 -9.77 -0.90 -6.29
CA LEU A 99 -10.11 -0.10 -5.11
C LEU A 99 -8.87 0.47 -4.40
N ALA A 100 -7.81 -0.32 -4.29
CA ALA A 100 -6.54 0.07 -3.68
C ALA A 100 -5.86 1.21 -4.45
N ALA A 101 -6.04 1.30 -5.77
CA ALA A 101 -5.56 2.45 -6.55
C ALA A 101 -6.21 3.77 -6.09
N PHE A 102 -7.52 3.77 -5.83
CA PHE A 102 -8.22 4.94 -5.27
C PHE A 102 -7.80 5.24 -3.83
N ALA A 103 -7.70 4.20 -2.99
CA ALA A 103 -7.30 4.35 -1.59
C ALA A 103 -5.86 4.87 -1.46
N SER A 104 -4.93 4.32 -2.23
CA SER A 104 -3.54 4.78 -2.28
C SER A 104 -3.45 6.20 -2.87
N LYS A 105 -4.26 6.56 -3.89
CA LYS A 105 -4.36 7.96 -4.35
C LYS A 105 -4.85 8.88 -3.23
N GLN A 106 -5.82 8.45 -2.44
CA GLN A 106 -6.31 9.22 -1.30
C GLN A 106 -5.23 9.41 -0.22
N VAL A 107 -4.34 8.41 -0.03
CA VAL A 107 -3.13 8.58 0.79
C VAL A 107 -2.23 9.67 0.20
N GLY A 108 -2.05 9.71 -1.12
CA GLY A 108 -1.33 10.79 -1.82
C GLY A 108 -1.90 12.18 -1.53
N CYS A 109 -3.23 12.33 -1.52
CA CYS A 109 -3.90 13.57 -1.10
C CYS A 109 -3.58 13.94 0.36
N GLY A 110 -3.57 12.95 1.26
CA GLY A 110 -3.17 13.15 2.66
C GLY A 110 -1.71 13.58 2.81
N LEU A 111 -0.80 13.04 1.98
CA LEU A 111 0.60 13.45 1.94
C LEU A 111 0.76 14.90 1.46
N LEU A 112 0.04 15.31 0.41
CA LEU A 112 0.05 16.68 -0.09
C LEU A 112 -0.44 17.67 0.97
N HIS A 113 -1.56 17.34 1.63
CA HIS A 113 -2.12 18.16 2.70
C HIS A 113 -1.16 18.28 3.90
N ALA A 114 -0.55 17.18 4.33
CA ALA A 114 0.43 17.20 5.40
C ALA A 114 1.68 18.01 5.02
N ALA A 115 2.16 17.91 3.78
CA ALA A 115 3.30 18.70 3.29
C ALA A 115 2.99 20.20 3.27
N ASP A 116 1.78 20.59 2.87
CA ASP A 116 1.32 21.98 2.89
C ASP A 116 1.27 22.54 4.32
N ASN A 117 0.71 21.78 5.26
CA ASN A 117 0.70 22.17 6.69
C ASN A 117 2.10 22.32 7.28
N ILE A 118 3.05 21.45 6.92
CA ILE A 118 4.46 21.58 7.35
C ILE A 118 5.07 22.87 6.80
N LYS A 119 4.82 23.19 5.52
CA LYS A 119 5.34 24.40 4.89
C LYS A 119 4.77 25.66 5.54
N LYS A 120 3.45 25.72 5.73
CA LYS A 120 2.75 26.82 6.39
C LYS A 120 3.24 27.03 7.82
N SER A 121 3.31 25.95 8.60
CA SER A 121 3.83 25.96 9.97
C SER A 121 5.24 26.55 10.05
N ARG A 122 6.15 26.16 9.16
CA ARG A 122 7.53 26.70 9.13
C ARG A 122 7.55 28.20 8.82
N ALA A 123 6.73 28.65 7.86
CA ALA A 123 6.62 30.06 7.53
C ALA A 123 6.09 30.89 8.71
N GLU A 124 5.02 30.42 9.37
CA GLU A 124 4.43 31.09 10.53
C GLU A 124 5.41 31.17 11.72
N VAL A 125 6.17 30.10 11.99
CA VAL A 125 7.21 30.11 13.04
C VAL A 125 8.32 31.10 12.69
N GLN A 126 8.77 31.11 11.43
CA GLN A 126 9.82 32.04 10.99
C GLN A 126 9.37 33.50 11.08
N GLU A 127 8.13 33.80 10.71
CA GLU A 127 7.54 35.14 10.87
C GLU A 127 7.43 35.53 12.35
N ALA A 128 6.99 34.62 13.22
CA ALA A 128 6.92 34.86 14.66
C ALA A 128 8.32 35.16 15.23
N MET A 129 9.34 34.40 14.82
CA MET A 129 10.74 34.63 15.21
C MET A 129 11.30 35.98 14.71
N GLN A 130 10.87 36.45 13.55
CA GLN A 130 11.26 37.78 13.04
C GLN A 130 10.61 38.93 13.83
N ARG A 131 9.42 38.71 14.40
CA ARG A 131 8.71 39.70 15.24
C ARG A 131 9.21 39.74 16.69
N VAL A 132 10.18 38.90 17.07
CA VAL A 132 10.76 38.83 18.43
C VAL A 132 11.35 40.17 18.87
N GLY A 133 11.82 41.02 17.94
CA GLY A 133 12.28 42.38 18.27
C GLY A 133 11.20 43.30 18.87
N SER A 134 9.92 42.91 18.82
CA SER A 134 8.78 43.68 19.35
C SER A 134 7.97 42.94 20.42
N MET A 135 8.39 41.74 20.85
CA MET A 135 7.63 40.88 21.77
C MET A 135 8.50 40.35 22.91
N SER A 136 7.90 39.98 24.04
CA SER A 136 8.63 39.28 25.09
C SER A 136 8.99 37.86 24.63
N ASN A 137 10.06 37.27 25.20
CA ASN A 137 10.46 35.91 24.89
C ASN A 137 9.35 34.87 25.20
N ALA A 138 8.52 35.14 26.22
CA ALA A 138 7.40 34.27 26.58
C ALA A 138 6.27 34.33 25.54
N ASP A 139 5.95 35.53 25.03
CA ASP A 139 4.92 35.71 24.00
C ASP A 139 5.38 35.14 22.66
N ALA A 140 6.65 35.32 22.30
CA ALA A 140 7.24 34.72 21.12
C ALA A 140 7.20 33.18 21.18
N ALA A 141 7.50 32.60 22.35
CA ALA A 141 7.39 31.16 22.57
C ALA A 141 5.94 30.69 22.42
N ALA A 142 4.98 31.35 23.06
CA ALA A 142 3.57 30.99 22.99
C ALA A 142 3.01 31.06 21.56
N VAL A 143 3.34 32.10 20.80
CA VAL A 143 2.91 32.25 19.39
C VAL A 143 3.50 31.17 18.49
N SER A 144 4.74 30.75 18.74
CA SER A 144 5.42 29.73 17.91
C SER A 144 4.97 28.29 18.23
N MET A 145 4.37 28.04 19.39
CA MET A 145 4.00 26.69 19.85
C MET A 145 2.92 26.03 18.98
N THR A 146 1.85 26.76 18.66
CA THR A 146 0.72 26.20 17.90
C THR A 146 1.13 25.79 16.48
N PRO A 147 1.77 26.67 15.67
CA PRO A 147 2.26 26.29 14.36
C PRO A 147 3.28 25.14 14.44
N SER A 148 4.21 25.16 15.41
CA SER A 148 5.20 24.08 15.59
C SER A 148 4.57 22.72 15.88
N THR A 149 3.50 22.70 16.68
CA THR A 149 2.74 21.48 17.00
C THR A 149 2.03 20.94 15.76
N ILE A 150 1.39 21.82 14.98
CA ILE A 150 0.73 21.44 13.71
C ILE A 150 1.74 20.89 12.71
N GLY A 151 2.88 21.56 12.56
CA GLY A 151 3.96 21.11 11.66
C GLY A 151 4.53 19.76 12.06
N SER A 152 4.76 19.54 13.36
CA SER A 152 5.26 18.28 13.88
C SER A 152 4.26 17.13 13.72
N GLY A 153 2.99 17.37 14.04
CA GLY A 153 1.91 16.39 13.83
C GLY A 153 1.72 16.04 12.36
N SER A 154 1.81 17.04 11.47
CA SER A 154 1.72 16.83 10.02
C SER A 154 2.93 16.07 9.48
N ALA A 155 4.14 16.36 9.96
CA ALA A 155 5.35 15.60 9.60
C ALA A 155 5.28 14.15 10.06
N TYR A 156 4.72 13.90 11.24
CA TYR A 156 4.46 12.55 11.73
C TYR A 156 3.44 11.83 10.84
N MET A 157 2.29 12.44 10.55
CA MET A 157 1.26 11.87 9.69
C MET A 157 1.79 11.56 8.28
N TYR A 158 2.57 12.48 7.70
CA TYR A 158 3.23 12.29 6.41
C TYR A 158 4.07 11.01 6.37
N ARG A 159 4.88 10.77 7.42
CA ARG A 159 5.71 9.56 7.52
C ARG A 159 4.85 8.30 7.69
N GLN A 160 3.85 8.32 8.56
CA GLN A 160 3.00 7.14 8.82
C GLN A 160 2.17 6.73 7.60
N LEU A 161 1.60 7.70 6.88
CA LEU A 161 0.87 7.47 5.64
C LEU A 161 1.76 6.87 4.56
N ALA A 162 2.96 7.42 4.37
CA ALA A 162 3.93 6.91 3.41
C ALA A 162 4.40 5.49 3.76
N LEU A 163 4.65 5.21 5.05
CA LEU A 163 5.03 3.90 5.55
C LEU A 163 3.93 2.87 5.31
N GLY A 164 2.70 3.17 5.76
CA GLY A 164 1.55 2.27 5.61
C GLY A 164 1.30 1.89 4.15
N ASN A 165 1.30 2.88 3.26
CA ASN A 165 1.10 2.64 1.83
C ASN A 165 2.20 1.78 1.19
N THR A 166 3.45 2.01 1.61
CA THR A 166 4.61 1.25 1.13
C THR A 166 4.56 -0.21 1.61
N LEU A 167 4.24 -0.43 2.89
CA LEU A 167 4.11 -1.77 3.47
C LEU A 167 2.99 -2.57 2.79
N LEU A 168 1.82 -1.97 2.62
CA LEU A 168 0.70 -2.63 1.94
C LEU A 168 1.04 -3.01 0.52
N PHE A 169 1.73 -2.14 -0.22
CA PHE A 169 2.14 -2.45 -1.57
C PHE A 169 3.12 -3.62 -1.63
N LEU A 170 4.17 -3.59 -0.79
CA LEU A 170 5.15 -4.67 -0.70
C LEU A 170 4.55 -5.98 -0.19
N ASP A 171 3.46 -5.92 0.54
CA ASP A 171 2.77 -7.11 1.01
C ASP A 171 1.79 -7.67 -0.03
N ILE A 172 0.85 -6.86 -0.53
CA ILE A 172 -0.32 -7.37 -1.26
C ILE A 172 -0.09 -7.50 -2.77
N TYR A 173 0.74 -6.63 -3.38
CA TYR A 173 1.03 -6.74 -4.81
C TYR A 173 1.68 -8.10 -5.17
N PRO A 174 2.72 -8.58 -4.46
CA PRO A 174 3.30 -9.90 -4.71
C PRO A 174 2.30 -11.06 -4.56
N LEU A 175 1.34 -10.98 -3.63
CA LEU A 175 0.32 -12.00 -3.44
C LEU A 175 -0.54 -12.15 -4.71
N HIS A 176 -1.01 -11.03 -5.26
CA HIS A 176 -1.81 -11.03 -6.48
C HIS A 176 -0.99 -11.50 -7.69
N ARG A 177 0.27 -11.09 -7.79
CA ARG A 177 1.16 -11.53 -8.87
C ARG A 177 1.47 -13.01 -8.80
N PHE A 178 1.71 -13.54 -7.60
CA PHE A 178 1.89 -14.98 -7.41
C PHE A 178 0.64 -15.74 -7.87
N TYR A 179 -0.54 -15.35 -7.38
CA TYR A 179 -1.80 -15.97 -7.80
C TYR A 179 -2.02 -15.86 -9.32
N MET A 180 -1.74 -14.71 -9.93
CA MET A 180 -1.87 -14.54 -11.39
C MET A 180 -0.96 -15.50 -12.17
N LEU A 181 0.26 -15.75 -11.68
CA LEU A 181 1.24 -16.62 -12.33
C LEU A 181 1.02 -18.11 -12.06
N ARG A 182 0.39 -18.46 -10.93
CA ARG A 182 0.41 -19.82 -10.39
C ARG A 182 -0.95 -20.37 -10.01
N GLY A 183 -1.98 -19.54 -9.89
CA GLY A 183 -3.32 -19.94 -9.44
C GLY A 183 -3.40 -20.30 -7.96
N ILE A 184 -4.62 -20.61 -7.48
CA ILE A 184 -4.88 -20.84 -6.06
C ILE A 184 -4.16 -22.08 -5.52
N LYS A 185 -4.12 -23.18 -6.29
CA LYS A 185 -3.59 -24.47 -5.81
C LYS A 185 -2.12 -24.36 -5.41
N GLN A 186 -1.32 -23.67 -6.24
CA GLN A 186 0.08 -23.40 -5.94
C GLN A 186 0.21 -22.33 -4.86
N LEU A 187 -0.66 -21.31 -4.82
CA LEU A 187 -0.61 -20.32 -3.76
C LEU A 187 -0.81 -20.99 -2.38
N GLU A 188 -1.77 -21.89 -2.26
CA GLU A 188 -2.05 -22.65 -1.03
C GLU A 188 -0.82 -23.42 -0.53
N THR A 189 -0.11 -24.10 -1.43
CA THR A 189 1.08 -24.89 -1.04
C THR A 189 2.34 -24.05 -0.85
N CYS A 190 2.41 -22.87 -1.46
CA CYS A 190 3.60 -22.02 -1.43
C CYS A 190 3.52 -20.85 -0.45
N LEU A 191 2.34 -20.48 0.10
CA LEU A 191 2.16 -19.24 0.85
C LEU A 191 3.12 -19.12 2.04
N GLU A 192 3.29 -20.19 2.82
CA GLU A 192 4.20 -20.18 3.98
C GLU A 192 5.67 -19.99 3.58
N SER A 193 6.06 -20.52 2.41
CA SER A 193 7.44 -20.41 1.93
C SER A 193 7.83 -18.96 1.59
N ARG A 194 6.86 -18.04 1.52
CA ARG A 194 7.10 -16.61 1.33
C ARG A 194 8.04 -16.05 2.40
N GLN A 195 7.99 -16.54 3.64
CA GLN A 195 8.85 -16.03 4.73
C GLN A 195 10.35 -16.25 4.46
N ALA A 196 10.70 -17.23 3.65
CA ALA A 196 12.09 -17.59 3.36
C ALA A 196 12.87 -16.52 2.59
N ILE A 197 12.20 -15.53 1.99
CA ILE A 197 12.87 -14.46 1.24
C ILE A 197 13.11 -13.18 2.05
N LYS A 198 12.78 -13.17 3.36
CA LYS A 198 12.80 -11.96 4.21
C LYS A 198 14.14 -11.20 4.19
N ASP A 199 15.26 -11.90 4.06
CA ASP A 199 16.61 -11.32 4.11
C ASP A 199 17.09 -10.83 2.73
N GLN A 200 16.29 -11.05 1.68
CA GLN A 200 16.61 -10.70 0.29
C GLN A 200 15.77 -9.54 -0.23
N ILE A 201 14.91 -8.96 0.60
CA ILE A 201 13.83 -8.05 0.17
C ILE A 201 13.81 -6.77 1.00
N ILE A 202 13.10 -5.77 0.50
CA ILE A 202 12.85 -4.52 1.22
C ILE A 202 11.59 -4.70 2.07
N TRP A 203 11.74 -4.64 3.39
CA TRP A 203 10.63 -4.60 4.35
C TRP A 203 10.85 -3.47 5.34
N PRO A 204 10.27 -2.27 5.12
CA PRO A 204 10.65 -1.04 5.84
C PRO A 204 10.01 -0.93 7.24
N VAL A 205 9.94 -2.03 7.97
CA VAL A 205 9.42 -2.06 9.34
C VAL A 205 10.22 -3.07 10.16
N ASP A 206 10.36 -2.81 11.46
CA ASP A 206 11.00 -3.74 12.37
C ASP A 206 10.28 -5.10 12.34
N SER A 207 11.03 -6.17 12.07
CA SER A 207 10.56 -7.55 12.09
C SER A 207 9.88 -7.96 13.41
N LYS A 208 10.26 -7.35 14.54
CA LYS A 208 9.61 -7.55 15.85
C LYS A 208 8.23 -6.90 15.91
N LYS A 209 8.01 -5.85 15.12
CA LYS A 209 6.71 -5.17 15.01
C LYS A 209 5.82 -5.91 14.02
N ILE A 210 6.32 -6.25 12.84
CA ILE A 210 5.58 -7.04 11.84
C ILE A 210 6.53 -7.98 11.09
N SER A 211 6.29 -9.27 11.24
CA SER A 211 6.98 -10.32 10.48
C SER A 211 6.55 -10.30 9.02
N PHE A 212 7.52 -10.41 8.11
CA PHE A 212 7.27 -10.54 6.68
C PHE A 212 6.72 -11.94 6.33
N GLY A 213 5.74 -11.99 5.41
CA GLY A 213 5.30 -13.23 4.77
C GLY A 213 4.43 -14.16 5.63
N VAL A 214 3.81 -13.66 6.70
CA VAL A 214 2.90 -14.47 7.53
C VAL A 214 1.68 -14.93 6.72
N ALA A 215 1.42 -16.23 6.73
CA ALA A 215 0.36 -16.88 5.96
C ALA A 215 -1.02 -16.75 6.65
N HIS A 216 -1.57 -15.54 6.65
CA HIS A 216 -2.90 -15.30 7.20
C HIS A 216 -4.00 -15.99 6.37
N ALA A 217 -5.01 -16.56 7.03
CA ALA A 217 -6.09 -17.30 6.38
C ALA A 217 -6.87 -16.44 5.36
N GLU A 218 -7.06 -15.15 5.66
CA GLU A 218 -7.74 -14.19 4.80
C GLU A 218 -7.12 -14.05 3.41
N ILE A 219 -5.80 -14.29 3.29
CA ILE A 219 -5.10 -14.26 2.00
C ILE A 219 -5.66 -15.35 1.08
N LEU A 220 -5.66 -16.60 1.55
CA LEU A 220 -6.15 -17.73 0.76
C LEU A 220 -7.65 -17.64 0.52
N GLU A 221 -8.43 -17.22 1.53
CA GLU A 221 -9.87 -17.01 1.39
C GLU A 221 -10.20 -15.98 0.30
N SER A 222 -9.44 -14.88 0.23
CA SER A 222 -9.63 -13.86 -0.80
C SER A 222 -9.42 -14.43 -2.21
N PHE A 223 -8.34 -15.17 -2.45
CA PHE A 223 -8.08 -15.73 -3.78
C PHE A 223 -9.00 -16.91 -4.13
N ARG A 224 -9.43 -17.72 -3.16
CA ARG A 224 -10.47 -18.75 -3.37
C ARG A 224 -11.78 -18.12 -3.82
N PHE A 225 -12.17 -16.98 -3.25
CA PHE A 225 -13.36 -16.26 -3.69
C PHE A 225 -13.24 -15.75 -5.13
N ILE A 226 -12.05 -15.40 -5.60
CA ILE A 226 -11.82 -15.06 -7.02
C ILE A 226 -12.09 -16.26 -7.93
N ASP A 227 -11.59 -17.45 -7.56
CA ASP A 227 -11.76 -18.68 -8.34
C ASP A 227 -13.22 -19.09 -8.51
N VAL A 228 -14.05 -18.88 -7.48
CA VAL A 228 -15.49 -19.21 -7.51
C VAL A 228 -16.38 -18.03 -7.94
N GLY A 229 -15.79 -16.94 -8.43
CA GLY A 229 -16.54 -15.78 -8.95
C GLY A 229 -17.17 -14.86 -7.90
N ARG A 230 -16.85 -15.03 -6.61
CA ARG A 230 -17.34 -14.21 -5.50
C ARG A 230 -16.45 -12.99 -5.27
N ILE A 231 -16.34 -12.12 -6.27
CA ILE A 231 -15.35 -11.02 -6.28
C ILE A 231 -15.54 -10.03 -5.11
N ALA A 232 -16.77 -9.64 -4.78
CA ALA A 232 -17.03 -8.71 -3.67
C ALA A 232 -16.55 -9.28 -2.31
N ASP A 233 -16.72 -10.59 -2.10
CA ASP A 233 -16.24 -11.26 -0.89
C ASP A 233 -14.71 -11.35 -0.87
N SER A 234 -14.09 -11.56 -2.03
CA SER A 234 -12.63 -11.53 -2.18
C SER A 234 -12.05 -10.18 -1.73
N VAL A 235 -12.67 -9.07 -2.14
CA VAL A 235 -12.25 -7.72 -1.75
C VAL A 235 -12.33 -7.54 -0.23
N LYS A 236 -13.43 -7.96 0.39
CA LYS A 236 -13.61 -7.83 1.85
C LYS A 236 -12.59 -8.65 2.64
N LYS A 237 -12.23 -9.86 2.16
CA LYS A 237 -11.19 -10.69 2.77
C LYS A 237 -9.80 -10.09 2.63
N MET A 238 -9.44 -9.61 1.44
CA MET A 238 -8.14 -8.94 1.26
C MET A 238 -8.05 -7.65 2.09
N ALA A 239 -9.14 -6.87 2.14
CA ALA A 239 -9.22 -5.69 2.99
C ALA A 239 -9.10 -6.02 4.48
N LEU A 240 -9.62 -7.16 4.94
CA LEU A 240 -9.43 -7.61 6.32
C LEU A 240 -7.95 -7.90 6.62
N HIS A 241 -7.24 -8.59 5.72
CA HIS A 241 -5.80 -8.79 5.83
C HIS A 241 -5.03 -7.46 5.88
N GLU A 242 -5.30 -6.58 4.91
CA GLU A 242 -4.72 -5.24 4.82
C GLU A 242 -4.90 -4.44 6.12
N GLN A 243 -6.15 -4.33 6.59
CA GLN A 243 -6.54 -3.39 7.64
C GLN A 243 -6.27 -3.92 9.05
N VAL A 244 -6.29 -5.23 9.26
CA VAL A 244 -6.17 -5.86 10.58
C VAL A 244 -4.83 -6.53 10.78
N ASN A 245 -4.37 -7.30 9.79
CA ASN A 245 -3.13 -8.07 9.95
C ASN A 245 -1.90 -7.20 9.69
N ILE A 246 -1.99 -6.22 8.78
CA ILE A 246 -0.88 -5.32 8.45
C ILE A 246 -1.02 -3.95 9.12
N LEU A 247 -2.04 -3.16 8.75
CA LEU A 247 -2.13 -1.76 9.19
C LEU A 247 -2.38 -1.58 10.68
N GLN A 248 -3.12 -2.49 11.33
CA GLN A 248 -3.42 -2.35 12.75
C GLN A 248 -2.11 -2.27 13.56
N THR A 249 -1.19 -3.19 13.30
CA THR A 249 0.11 -3.22 13.96
C THR A 249 1.07 -2.17 13.40
N ALA A 250 1.03 -1.90 12.09
CA ALA A 250 1.97 -0.97 11.44
C ALA A 250 1.77 0.47 11.92
N ILE A 251 0.51 0.91 11.95
CA ILE A 251 0.16 2.31 12.14
C ILE A 251 -0.89 2.54 13.25
N TYR A 252 -1.93 1.72 13.38
CA TYR A 252 -3.07 2.09 14.24
C TYR A 252 -2.89 1.76 15.73
N ASN A 253 -2.01 0.83 16.08
CA ASN A 253 -1.63 0.55 17.47
C ASN A 253 -0.64 1.59 18.04
N ASP A 254 -0.07 2.44 17.19
CA ASP A 254 0.84 3.49 17.62
C ASP A 254 0.06 4.63 18.33
N LEU A 255 0.42 4.91 19.58
CA LEU A 255 -0.27 5.92 20.39
C LEU A 255 -0.16 7.33 19.82
N SER A 256 0.96 7.66 19.16
CA SER A 256 1.15 8.97 18.52
C SER A 256 0.27 9.08 17.28
N MET A 257 0.14 7.99 16.50
CA MET A 257 -0.81 7.93 15.39
C MET A 257 -2.25 8.06 15.85
N GLN A 258 -2.65 7.37 16.92
CA GLN A 258 -3.99 7.52 17.47
C GLN A 258 -4.25 8.96 17.93
N ALA A 259 -3.29 9.60 18.61
CA ALA A 259 -3.40 10.99 19.03
C ALA A 259 -3.55 11.94 17.82
N ALA A 260 -2.73 11.76 16.77
CA ALA A 260 -2.81 12.55 15.55
C ALA A 260 -4.16 12.39 14.83
N LEU A 261 -4.69 11.16 14.74
CA LEU A 261 -6.00 10.88 14.17
C LEU A 261 -7.14 11.50 14.99
N ARG A 262 -7.06 11.45 16.32
CA ARG A 262 -8.04 12.13 17.21
C ARG A 262 -8.02 13.64 17.01
N ALA A 263 -6.84 14.23 16.92
CA ALA A 263 -6.68 15.67 16.69
C ALA A 263 -7.27 16.09 15.33
N ASN A 264 -6.98 15.33 14.27
CA ASN A 264 -7.56 15.55 12.95
C ASN A 264 -9.10 15.42 12.97
N GLN A 265 -9.62 14.37 13.62
CA GLN A 265 -11.07 14.15 13.74
C GLN A 265 -11.76 15.28 14.50
N PHE A 266 -11.15 15.75 15.60
CA PHE A 266 -11.67 16.88 16.37
C PHE A 266 -11.71 18.15 15.50
N SER A 267 -10.62 18.47 14.80
CA SER A 267 -10.56 19.64 13.93
C SER A 267 -11.51 19.53 12.74
N TRP A 268 -11.70 18.34 12.16
CA TRP A 268 -12.65 18.12 11.08
C TRP A 268 -14.11 18.25 11.54
N ALA A 269 -14.44 17.71 12.71
CA ALA A 269 -15.79 17.75 13.26
C ALA A 269 -16.18 19.15 13.78
N THR A 270 -15.23 19.92 14.32
CA THR A 270 -15.48 21.23 14.96
C THR A 270 -15.13 22.43 14.08
N GLY A 271 -14.32 22.25 13.05
CA GLY A 271 -13.76 23.34 12.25
C GLY A 271 -12.61 24.11 12.94
N PHE A 272 -12.14 23.64 14.10
CA PHE A 272 -11.10 24.32 14.90
C PHE A 272 -9.88 23.41 15.18
N PRO A 273 -8.65 23.84 14.87
CA PRO A 273 -8.26 25.06 14.16
C PRO A 273 -8.71 25.03 12.69
N THR A 274 -8.98 26.19 12.10
CA THR A 274 -9.48 26.31 10.73
C THR A 274 -8.42 25.89 9.71
N GLY A 275 -8.81 25.08 8.73
CA GLY A 275 -7.96 24.74 7.57
C GLY A 275 -6.83 23.74 7.85
N VAL A 276 -6.80 23.12 9.04
CA VAL A 276 -5.73 22.18 9.44
C VAL A 276 -6.16 20.71 9.30
N ALA A 277 -7.47 20.43 9.32
CA ALA A 277 -7.98 19.08 9.20
C ALA A 277 -8.01 18.59 7.75
N ALA A 278 -7.55 17.36 7.56
CA ALA A 278 -7.88 16.57 6.38
C ALA A 278 -9.24 15.89 6.59
N GLU A 279 -10.13 16.06 5.61
CA GLU A 279 -11.37 15.28 5.55
C GLU A 279 -11.07 13.80 5.34
N ILE A 280 -11.72 12.93 6.12
CA ILE A 280 -11.55 11.48 6.02
C ILE A 280 -12.62 10.94 5.08
N GLN A 281 -12.27 10.90 3.79
CA GLN A 281 -13.11 10.34 2.74
C GLN A 281 -12.29 9.46 1.81
N LEU A 282 -12.93 8.50 1.16
CA LEU A 282 -12.42 7.82 -0.02
C LEU A 282 -13.19 8.32 -1.23
N THR A 283 -12.46 8.80 -2.23
CA THR A 283 -13.05 9.27 -3.49
C THR A 283 -12.74 8.30 -4.62
N LEU A 284 -13.78 7.70 -5.20
CA LEU A 284 -13.75 6.85 -6.41
C LEU A 284 -13.67 7.70 -7.69
N SER A 285 -12.70 8.62 -7.71
CA SER A 285 -12.28 9.41 -8.87
C SER A 285 -10.76 9.67 -8.79
N SER A 286 -10.16 10.20 -9.86
CA SER A 286 -8.76 10.61 -9.88
C SER A 286 -8.45 11.84 -9.01
N GLU A 287 -9.48 12.59 -8.62
CA GLU A 287 -9.39 13.83 -7.84
C GLU A 287 -9.37 13.59 -6.33
N CYS A 288 -8.73 14.47 -5.55
CA CYS A 288 -8.69 14.39 -4.08
C CYS A 288 -10.04 14.61 -3.40
N ARG A 289 -10.92 15.37 -4.06
CA ARG A 289 -12.26 15.68 -3.59
C ARG A 289 -13.24 15.45 -4.74
N THR A 290 -14.43 14.98 -4.41
CA THR A 290 -15.54 14.91 -5.35
C THR A 290 -16.75 15.61 -4.76
N LEU A 291 -17.53 16.25 -5.61
CA LEU A 291 -18.86 16.75 -5.27
C LEU A 291 -19.95 15.69 -5.52
N SER A 292 -19.60 14.58 -6.15
CA SER A 292 -20.52 13.48 -6.43
C SER A 292 -20.71 12.58 -5.21
N SER A 293 -21.94 12.56 -4.68
CA SER A 293 -22.33 11.68 -3.57
C SER A 293 -22.21 10.20 -3.90
N SER A 294 -22.23 9.82 -5.18
CA SER A 294 -22.08 8.42 -5.61
C SER A 294 -20.63 7.95 -5.70
N GLN A 295 -19.66 8.86 -5.67
CA GLN A 295 -18.22 8.52 -5.75
C GLN A 295 -17.47 8.82 -4.45
N GLY A 296 -18.04 9.62 -3.55
CA GLY A 296 -17.48 9.85 -2.23
C GLY A 296 -18.01 8.85 -1.21
N ILE A 297 -17.12 8.34 -0.37
CA ILE A 297 -17.46 7.57 0.83
C ILE A 297 -16.82 8.31 2.00
N TRP A 298 -17.64 8.74 2.95
CA TRP A 298 -17.18 9.55 4.08
C TRP A 298 -17.12 8.73 5.36
N PHE A 299 -16.05 8.93 6.13
CA PHE A 299 -16.05 8.53 7.52
C PHE A 299 -17.03 9.41 8.32
N PRO A 300 -17.57 8.99 9.47
CA PRO A 300 -18.48 9.85 10.21
C PRO A 300 -17.82 11.16 10.67
N LYS A 301 -18.45 12.30 10.36
CA LYS A 301 -18.05 13.63 10.86
C LYS A 301 -18.52 13.85 12.31
N ASP A 302 -18.12 12.95 13.22
CA ASP A 302 -18.42 12.99 14.65
C ASP A 302 -17.11 12.95 15.45
N LYS A 303 -16.96 13.79 16.48
CA LYS A 303 -15.79 13.80 17.39
C LYS A 303 -15.54 12.46 18.11
N ARG A 304 -16.57 11.61 18.21
CA ARG A 304 -16.49 10.27 18.83
C ARG A 304 -16.10 9.19 17.82
N ALA A 305 -16.10 9.50 16.52
CA ALA A 305 -15.66 8.56 15.50
C ALA A 305 -14.13 8.35 15.60
N LYS A 306 -13.68 7.11 15.43
CA LYS A 306 -12.29 6.72 15.68
C LYS A 306 -11.79 5.89 14.50
N LEU A 307 -11.03 6.48 13.59
CA LEU A 307 -10.48 5.74 12.45
C LEU A 307 -9.50 4.63 12.86
N TYR A 308 -8.80 4.79 13.99
CA TYR A 308 -7.93 3.75 14.54
C TYR A 308 -8.69 2.59 15.20
N ASP A 309 -9.99 2.77 15.49
CA ASP A 309 -10.85 1.68 15.96
C ASP A 309 -11.12 0.71 14.81
N LYS A 310 -10.80 -0.56 15.04
CA LYS A 310 -10.88 -1.61 14.02
C LYS A 310 -12.28 -1.74 13.44
N ASP A 311 -13.32 -1.75 14.26
CA ASP A 311 -14.67 -2.05 13.82
C ASP A 311 -15.28 -0.87 13.07
N GLN A 312 -15.04 0.36 13.54
CA GLN A 312 -15.46 1.56 12.80
C GLN A 312 -14.75 1.68 11.46
N ARG A 313 -13.44 1.41 11.41
CA ARG A 313 -12.67 1.44 10.17
C ARG A 313 -13.12 0.37 9.19
N MET A 314 -13.32 -0.87 9.65
CA MET A 314 -13.78 -1.95 8.76
C MET A 314 -15.18 -1.68 8.21
N LYS A 315 -16.07 -1.02 8.95
CA LYS A 315 -17.36 -0.57 8.39
C LYS A 315 -17.17 0.40 7.23
N PHE A 316 -16.31 1.40 7.40
CA PHE A 316 -15.98 2.37 6.35
C PHE A 316 -15.32 1.71 5.13
N VAL A 317 -14.36 0.81 5.35
CA VAL A 317 -13.67 0.07 4.27
C VAL A 317 -14.64 -0.85 3.51
N ASN A 318 -15.54 -1.54 4.21
CA ASN A 318 -16.54 -2.39 3.57
C ASN A 318 -17.55 -1.58 2.76
N GLN A 319 -17.95 -0.39 3.23
CA GLN A 319 -18.80 0.53 2.47
C GLN A 319 -18.13 0.97 1.18
N ALA A 320 -16.83 1.30 1.22
CA ALA A 320 -16.05 1.61 0.03
C ALA A 320 -15.99 0.43 -0.95
N ALA A 321 -15.76 -0.79 -0.46
CA ALA A 321 -15.76 -1.99 -1.29
C ALA A 321 -17.12 -2.26 -1.95
N ASP A 322 -18.21 -2.12 -1.19
CA ASP A 322 -19.57 -2.30 -1.69
C ASP A 322 -19.92 -1.23 -2.75
N GLN A 323 -19.60 0.04 -2.48
CA GLN A 323 -19.85 1.14 -3.43
C GLN A 323 -19.06 0.94 -4.73
N PHE A 324 -17.78 0.58 -4.63
CA PHE A 324 -16.97 0.29 -5.82
C PHE A 324 -17.53 -0.88 -6.62
N ASN A 325 -17.99 -1.94 -5.94
CA ASN A 325 -18.66 -3.07 -6.59
C ASN A 325 -19.94 -2.64 -7.34
N ILE A 326 -20.78 -1.82 -6.71
CA ILE A 326 -22.02 -1.31 -7.31
C ILE A 326 -21.71 -0.51 -8.57
N LEU A 327 -20.73 0.39 -8.52
CA LEU A 327 -20.37 1.22 -9.67
C LEU A 327 -19.82 0.39 -10.84
N LEU A 328 -18.99 -0.62 -10.57
CA LEU A 328 -18.48 -1.52 -11.62
C LEU A 328 -19.56 -2.36 -12.30
N ASN A 329 -20.68 -2.60 -11.62
CA ASN A 329 -21.81 -3.41 -12.11
C ASN A 329 -23.03 -2.56 -12.52
N SER A 330 -22.86 -1.25 -12.69
CA SER A 330 -23.92 -0.32 -13.10
C SER A 330 -23.45 0.60 -14.23
N SER A 331 -24.26 1.61 -14.57
CA SER A 331 -23.88 2.66 -15.53
C SER A 331 -22.66 3.48 -15.09
N GLY A 332 -22.27 3.40 -13.81
CA GLY A 332 -21.07 4.02 -13.26
C GLY A 332 -19.75 3.41 -13.73
N LYS A 333 -19.78 2.23 -14.37
CA LYS A 333 -18.58 1.48 -14.75
C LYS A 333 -17.61 2.34 -15.57
N THR A 334 -18.08 2.94 -16.66
CA THR A 334 -17.24 3.72 -17.58
C THR A 334 -16.53 4.88 -16.88
N VAL A 335 -17.21 5.57 -15.96
CA VAL A 335 -16.64 6.69 -15.18
C VAL A 335 -15.53 6.19 -14.24
N ILE A 336 -15.74 5.03 -13.62
CA ILE A 336 -14.76 4.40 -12.75
C ILE A 336 -13.54 3.91 -13.53
N GLU A 337 -13.74 3.25 -14.67
CA GLU A 337 -12.61 2.78 -15.50
C GLU A 337 -11.79 3.97 -16.01
N ALA A 338 -12.46 5.04 -16.46
CA ALA A 338 -11.79 6.29 -16.87
C ALA A 338 -10.99 6.92 -15.71
N SER A 339 -11.55 6.94 -14.50
CA SER A 339 -10.83 7.44 -13.32
C SER A 339 -9.59 6.59 -12.99
N ILE A 340 -9.67 5.27 -13.17
CA ILE A 340 -8.52 4.37 -13.02
C ILE A 340 -7.50 4.59 -14.15
N ASP A 341 -7.93 4.90 -15.37
CA ASP A 341 -7.04 5.26 -16.48
C ASP A 341 -6.27 6.57 -16.23
N ASP A 342 -6.93 7.56 -15.62
CA ASP A 342 -6.30 8.81 -15.20
C ASP A 342 -5.25 8.59 -14.10
N ILE A 343 -5.57 7.75 -13.12
CA ILE A 343 -4.63 7.34 -12.06
C ILE A 343 -3.47 6.55 -12.67
N ALA A 344 -3.71 5.68 -13.64
CA ALA A 344 -2.65 4.94 -14.33
C ALA A 344 -1.70 5.87 -15.09
N SER A 345 -2.23 6.94 -15.70
CA SER A 345 -1.46 7.85 -16.54
C SER A 345 -0.64 8.85 -15.72
N SER A 346 -1.22 9.45 -14.69
CA SER A 346 -0.56 10.48 -13.88
C SER A 346 0.10 9.94 -12.62
N GLY A 347 -0.43 8.85 -12.08
CA GLY A 347 -0.16 8.35 -10.72
C GLY A 347 -0.54 9.32 -9.61
N ALA A 348 -0.86 10.58 -9.93
CA ALA A 348 -0.95 11.69 -9.00
C ALA A 348 -2.38 11.86 -8.52
N ALA A 349 -2.50 12.14 -7.23
CA ALA A 349 -3.61 12.86 -6.67
C ALA A 349 -3.73 14.22 -7.39
N ARG A 350 -4.88 14.47 -8.04
CA ARG A 350 -5.22 15.78 -8.61
C ARG A 350 -6.09 16.58 -7.67
#